data_AF-A0A818MGT6-F1
#
_entry.id   AF-A0A818MGT6-F1
#
_cell.length_a   1.000
_cell.length_b   1.000
_cell.length_c   1.000
_cell.angle_alpha   90.00
_cell.angle_beta   90.00
_cell.angle_gamma   90.00
#
_symmetry.space_group_name_H-M   'P 1'
#
loop_
_entity.id
_entity.type
_entity.pdbx_description
1 polymer ?
#
loop_
_entity_poly.entity_id
_entity_poly.type
_entity_poly.pdbx_seq_one_letter_code
_entity_poly.pdbx_strand_id
1 'polypeptide(L)'
;MKAIDRRYGITFRRLKRRSRRSLIFCIIGAIIILYLLSKLMPRQVTYQNIQYDACIQNRLEQFSRDQTEMNAIFNHEPIQYGEIVSLPFTGNGYLGLSLSSQSQIQLLTDIRSQFISSGYSPIVRISSDTWEDSSATMMQMKEGLVRRIQCFKISKERSAHVTHLLYTHRKRPSLIVQEIDITNPSEHTLDLDLKQKKQISTNDLKQLNQQDIQFDTTKDIFIMITNQLSIRQHNFIIYVILTHKIISNSHIKSGSQEKQIIFTVVKFSSILSENSLLNKTYIEQLQEQLQQQAKNDMLNALSISSIRLLQEHINTWSLIWQSGFSISRSLAPSTMNGDIINRTVYYILCSTSAPLYELNIDETKRNEFNQSLFQVDQCYESHSTLMGEKLWIAPGDDLAVSQLTNLWRSTLSRKGCFTLMRSGANGVLQSILLSIGGIRFRNHHLEMYLDPKELHRDMFFRSINFGKQYHINISITVGHDNRAVIDVSIDNENAQAYACDAGCLDSPTKL
;
A
#
# COMPACT_ATOMS: atom_id res chain seq x y z
N MET A 1 24.49 -21.47 97.60
CA MET A 1 25.35 -20.77 96.62
C MET A 1 24.55 -20.61 95.34
N LYS A 2 23.84 -19.52 95.06
CA LYS A 2 24.27 -18.11 94.95
C LYS A 2 25.57 -17.95 94.17
N ALA A 3 25.41 -17.26 93.03
CA ALA A 3 26.41 -16.51 92.29
C ALA A 3 27.55 -17.31 91.66
N ILE A 4 27.44 -17.59 90.36
CA ILE A 4 28.38 -17.19 89.29
C ILE A 4 27.80 -17.83 88.02
N ASP A 5 26.98 -17.05 87.31
CA ASP A 5 26.83 -17.17 85.84
C ASP A 5 25.84 -16.15 85.25
N ARG A 6 25.33 -15.23 86.08
CA ARG A 6 24.59 -14.03 85.65
C ARG A 6 25.41 -13.02 84.83
N ARG A 7 26.69 -13.26 84.52
CA ARG A 7 27.56 -12.28 83.81
C ARG A 7 27.65 -12.45 82.29
N TYR A 8 27.29 -13.60 81.70
CA TYR A 8 27.36 -13.77 80.24
C TYR A 8 26.06 -13.44 79.48
N GLY A 9 24.90 -13.41 80.16
CA GLY A 9 23.61 -13.15 79.52
C GLY A 9 23.26 -11.68 79.25
N ILE A 10 23.95 -10.72 79.88
CA ILE A 10 23.60 -9.29 79.83
C ILE A 10 24.34 -8.56 78.69
N THR A 11 25.55 -8.99 78.35
CA THR A 11 26.37 -8.44 77.25
C THR A 11 25.83 -8.85 75.87
N PHE A 12 25.35 -10.09 75.70
CA PHE A 12 24.82 -10.57 74.42
C PHE A 12 23.47 -9.94 74.05
N ARG A 13 22.61 -9.65 75.04
CA ARG A 13 21.33 -8.94 74.81
C ARG A 13 21.51 -7.45 74.46
N ARG A 14 22.59 -6.80 74.90
CA ARG A 14 22.91 -5.41 74.53
C ARG A 14 23.48 -5.28 73.12
N LEU A 15 24.30 -6.24 72.66
CA LEU A 15 24.81 -6.31 71.28
C LEU A 15 23.69 -6.59 70.24
N LYS A 16 22.75 -7.48 70.55
CA LYS A 16 21.61 -7.81 69.66
C LYS A 16 20.59 -6.67 69.51
N ARG A 17 20.46 -5.78 70.51
CA ARG A 17 19.59 -4.59 70.46
C ARG A 17 20.25 -3.41 69.72
N ARG A 18 21.58 -3.28 69.78
CA ARG A 18 22.35 -2.24 69.06
C ARG A 18 22.41 -2.55 67.54
N SER A 19 22.57 -3.84 67.18
CA SER A 19 22.52 -4.33 65.80
C SER A 19 21.16 -4.08 65.13
N ARG A 20 20.02 -4.33 65.81
CA ARG A 20 18.69 -4.06 65.24
C ARG A 20 18.40 -2.58 65.03
N ARG A 21 18.85 -1.70 65.93
CA ARG A 21 18.70 -0.24 65.75
C ARG A 21 19.56 0.27 64.59
N SER A 22 20.81 -0.20 64.49
CA SER A 22 21.69 0.16 63.38
C SER A 22 21.12 -0.30 62.03
N LEU A 23 20.52 -1.50 61.98
CA LEU A 23 19.91 -2.05 60.77
C LEU A 23 18.66 -1.26 60.34
N ILE A 24 17.84 -0.80 61.30
CA ILE A 24 16.71 0.09 61.02
C ILE A 24 17.20 1.44 60.46
N PHE A 25 18.26 2.03 61.03
CA PHE A 25 18.84 3.27 60.50
C PHE A 25 19.44 3.08 59.10
N CYS A 26 20.06 1.94 58.81
CA CYS A 26 20.54 1.61 57.46
C CYS A 26 19.39 1.44 56.46
N ILE A 27 18.27 0.81 56.86
CA ILE A 27 17.08 0.68 56.00
C ILE A 27 16.45 2.05 55.73
N ILE A 28 16.29 2.89 56.75
CA ILE A 28 15.77 4.25 56.59
C ILE A 28 16.71 5.08 55.70
N GLY A 29 18.02 4.96 55.91
CA GLY A 29 19.02 5.60 55.05
C GLY A 29 18.95 5.14 53.61
N ALA A 30 18.78 3.84 53.36
CA ALA A 30 18.62 3.28 52.01
C ALA A 30 17.33 3.77 51.34
N ILE A 31 16.22 3.89 52.09
CA ILE A 31 14.95 4.44 51.58
C ILE A 31 15.12 5.93 51.21
N ILE A 32 15.80 6.71 52.04
CA ILE A 32 16.07 8.14 51.76
C ILE A 32 16.98 8.28 50.54
N ILE A 33 18.02 7.45 50.42
CA ILE A 33 18.92 7.45 49.27
C ILE A 33 18.17 7.05 47.99
N LEU A 34 17.32 6.02 48.04
CA LEU A 34 16.48 5.63 46.90
C LEU A 34 15.49 6.74 46.51
N TYR A 35 14.90 7.42 47.49
CA TYR A 35 14.00 8.56 47.26
C TYR A 35 14.74 9.74 46.61
N LEU A 36 15.95 10.05 47.06
CA LEU A 36 16.77 11.12 46.49
C LEU A 36 17.32 10.75 45.10
N LEU A 37 17.76 9.50 44.89
CA LEU A 37 18.17 8.98 43.58
C LEU A 37 17.01 8.99 42.57
N SER A 38 15.77 8.72 43.00
CA SER A 38 14.60 8.82 42.11
C SER A 38 14.32 10.25 41.62
N LYS A 39 14.83 11.28 42.32
CA LYS A 39 14.73 12.69 41.89
C LYS A 39 15.92 13.16 41.06
N LEU A 40 17.05 12.46 41.14
CA LEU A 40 18.28 12.74 40.38
C LEU A 40 18.39 11.92 39.08
N MET A 41 17.66 10.81 38.96
CA MET A 41 17.38 10.20 37.68
C MET A 41 16.66 11.24 36.82
N PRO A 42 17.11 11.53 35.58
CA PRO A 42 16.33 12.35 34.67
C PRO A 42 14.94 11.71 34.64
N ARG A 43 13.90 12.48 34.99
CA ARG A 43 12.52 12.08 34.74
C ARG A 43 12.55 11.49 33.34
N GLN A 44 12.30 10.17 33.23
CA GLN A 44 11.89 9.60 31.96
C GLN A 44 10.89 10.61 31.43
N VAL A 45 11.18 11.16 30.26
CA VAL A 45 10.27 12.04 29.56
C VAL A 45 8.96 11.30 29.61
N THR A 46 8.05 11.73 30.49
CA THR A 46 6.65 11.37 30.41
C THR A 46 6.29 11.97 29.07
N TYR A 47 6.42 11.15 28.02
CA TYR A 47 5.71 11.36 26.78
C TYR A 47 4.32 11.70 27.26
N GLN A 48 3.89 12.93 27.00
CA GLN A 48 2.49 13.27 27.15
C GLN A 48 1.77 12.19 26.35
N ASN A 49 1.11 11.26 27.03
CA ASN A 49 0.15 10.37 26.41
C ASN A 49 -0.89 11.31 25.82
N ILE A 50 -0.76 11.58 24.53
CA ILE A 50 -1.66 12.41 23.74
C ILE A 50 -3.00 11.65 23.78
N GLN A 51 -3.89 12.09 24.67
CA GLN A 51 -5.23 11.54 24.88
C GLN A 51 -6.13 11.65 23.62
N TYR A 52 -5.63 12.29 22.56
CA TYR A 52 -6.25 12.43 21.23
C TYR A 52 -6.16 11.14 20.39
N ASP A 53 -5.20 10.27 20.70
CA ASP A 53 -4.93 9.04 19.94
C ASP A 53 -5.93 7.90 20.20
N ALA A 54 -6.77 7.94 21.24
CA ALA A 54 -7.61 6.78 21.58
C ALA A 54 -8.64 6.43 20.49
N CYS A 55 -9.28 7.44 19.86
CA CYS A 55 -10.23 7.20 18.77
C CYS A 55 -9.52 6.60 17.55
N ILE A 56 -8.39 7.18 17.16
CA ILE A 56 -7.60 6.71 16.01
C ILE A 56 -7.02 5.32 16.30
N GLN A 57 -6.39 5.11 17.45
CA GLN A 57 -5.81 3.83 17.86
C GLN A 57 -6.86 2.72 17.89
N ASN A 58 -8.02 2.93 18.52
CA ASN A 58 -9.09 1.92 18.54
C ASN A 58 -9.54 1.54 17.12
N ARG A 59 -9.50 2.48 16.18
CA ARG A 59 -9.88 2.24 14.78
C ARG A 59 -8.75 1.65 13.95
N LEU A 60 -7.49 1.89 14.30
CA LEU A 60 -6.34 1.23 13.67
C LEU A 60 -6.11 -0.17 14.25
N GLU A 61 -6.53 -0.44 15.48
CA GLU A 61 -6.36 -1.73 16.16
C GLU A 61 -7.02 -2.89 15.38
N GLN A 62 -8.15 -2.63 14.71
CA GLN A 62 -8.79 -3.62 13.84
C GLN A 62 -7.89 -4.07 12.66
N PHE A 63 -6.86 -3.29 12.32
CA PHE A 63 -5.87 -3.58 11.27
C PHE A 63 -4.48 -3.90 11.84
N SER A 64 -4.37 -4.09 13.16
CA SER A 64 -3.09 -4.40 13.83
C SER A 64 -2.41 -5.64 13.23
N ARG A 65 -3.18 -6.66 12.87
CA ARG A 65 -2.67 -7.85 12.20
C ARG A 65 -1.94 -7.52 10.89
N ASP A 66 -2.55 -6.69 10.04
CA ASP A 66 -1.94 -6.31 8.76
C ASP A 66 -0.66 -5.50 8.96
N GLN A 67 -0.58 -4.70 10.02
CA GLN A 67 0.65 -4.01 10.39
C GLN A 67 1.73 -5.00 10.86
N THR A 68 1.38 -5.97 11.72
CA THR A 68 2.33 -6.98 12.22
C THR A 68 2.85 -7.89 11.12
N GLU A 69 2.01 -8.22 10.14
CA GLU A 69 2.37 -9.01 8.96
C GLU A 69 3.03 -8.16 7.86
N MET A 70 3.27 -6.86 8.09
CA MET A 70 3.88 -5.93 7.14
C MET A 70 3.08 -5.81 5.81
N ASN A 71 1.77 -6.00 5.88
CA ASN A 71 0.82 -5.86 4.76
C ASN A 71 0.18 -4.47 4.71
N ALA A 72 0.31 -3.67 5.76
CA ALA A 72 -0.18 -2.31 5.83
C ALA A 72 0.84 -1.33 6.42
N ILE A 73 0.80 -0.07 5.95
CA ILE A 73 1.60 1.03 6.48
C ILE A 73 0.66 2.10 7.04
N PHE A 74 0.94 2.56 8.25
CA PHE A 74 0.20 3.62 8.93
C PHE A 74 1.05 4.89 8.98
N ASN A 75 0.41 6.02 8.74
CA ASN A 75 1.00 7.35 8.92
C ASN A 75 0.01 8.24 9.66
N HIS A 76 0.39 8.69 10.85
CA HIS A 76 -0.41 9.64 11.62
C HIS A 76 -0.18 11.07 11.11
N GLU A 77 -1.15 11.94 11.37
CA GLU A 77 -1.05 13.38 11.13
C GLU A 77 -1.21 14.11 12.49
N PRO A 78 -0.13 14.63 13.10
CA PRO A 78 1.27 14.63 12.63
C PRO A 78 1.97 13.27 12.74
N ILE A 79 3.01 13.06 11.92
CA ILE A 79 3.78 11.81 11.85
C ILE A 79 4.41 11.48 13.19
N GLN A 80 4.26 10.24 13.64
CA GLN A 80 4.83 9.75 14.89
C GLN A 80 6.29 9.28 14.72
N TYR A 81 7.05 9.26 15.82
CA TYR A 81 8.44 8.83 15.79
C TYR A 81 8.57 7.35 15.38
N GLY A 82 9.45 7.08 14.41
CA GLY A 82 9.69 5.73 13.90
C GLY A 82 8.72 5.28 12.81
N GLU A 83 7.74 6.11 12.44
CA GLU A 83 6.85 5.79 11.32
C GLU A 83 7.57 5.88 9.96
N ILE A 84 7.21 4.95 9.09
CA ILE A 84 7.70 4.92 7.73
C ILE A 84 6.76 5.73 6.86
N VAL A 85 7.17 6.93 6.51
CA VAL A 85 6.38 7.83 5.66
C VAL A 85 6.28 7.25 4.25
N SER A 86 5.04 7.02 3.80
CA SER A 86 4.76 6.51 2.46
C SER A 86 3.60 7.29 1.85
N LEU A 87 3.67 7.60 0.57
CA LEU A 87 2.55 8.26 -0.12
C LEU A 87 1.33 7.32 -0.13
N PRO A 88 0.16 7.73 0.40
CA PRO A 88 -1.05 6.91 0.40
C PRO A 88 -1.66 6.85 -1.00
N PHE A 89 -1.08 6.01 -1.86
CA PHE A 89 -1.38 5.94 -3.30
C PHE A 89 -2.18 4.68 -3.63
N THR A 90 -3.12 4.81 -4.56
CA THR A 90 -3.79 3.68 -5.22
C THR A 90 -3.62 3.80 -6.73
N GLY A 91 -3.51 2.66 -7.41
CA GLY A 91 -3.41 2.60 -8.86
C GLY A 91 -3.80 1.24 -9.43
N ASN A 92 -4.13 1.24 -10.72
CA ASN A 92 -4.48 0.03 -11.48
C ASN A 92 -3.72 -0.09 -12.80
N GLY A 93 -2.68 0.73 -13.01
CA GLY A 93 -1.91 0.78 -14.25
C GLY A 93 -2.54 1.56 -15.40
N TYR A 94 -3.77 2.02 -15.25
CA TYR A 94 -4.44 2.97 -16.16
C TYR A 94 -4.59 4.34 -15.49
N LEU A 95 -4.92 4.34 -14.20
CA LEU A 95 -5.03 5.52 -13.34
C LEU A 95 -4.20 5.34 -12.07
N GLY A 96 -3.76 6.46 -11.52
CA GLY A 96 -3.15 6.57 -10.21
C GLY A 96 -3.69 7.78 -9.45
N LEU A 97 -3.82 7.67 -8.13
CA LEU A 97 -4.28 8.76 -7.28
C LEU A 97 -3.77 8.58 -5.85
N SER A 98 -3.22 9.64 -5.28
CA SER A 98 -2.88 9.71 -3.86
C SER A 98 -4.00 10.32 -3.02
N LEU A 99 -4.19 9.82 -1.79
CA LEU A 99 -5.06 10.44 -0.79
C LEU A 99 -4.28 11.49 0.01
N SER A 100 -3.81 12.52 -0.68
CA SER A 100 -3.03 13.63 -0.11
C SER A 100 -3.74 14.97 -0.31
N SER A 101 -3.25 16.06 0.27
CA SER A 101 -3.80 17.43 0.09
C SER A 101 -3.62 17.99 -1.34
N GLN A 102 -2.64 17.46 -2.08
CA GLN A 102 -2.26 17.87 -3.43
C GLN A 102 -2.64 16.83 -4.50
N SER A 103 -3.47 15.86 -4.14
CA SER A 103 -3.91 14.76 -5.01
C SER A 103 -4.38 15.23 -6.38
N GLN A 104 -3.83 14.66 -7.45
CA GLN A 104 -4.31 14.83 -8.82
C GLN A 104 -4.41 13.46 -9.49
N ILE A 105 -5.38 13.29 -10.40
CA ILE A 105 -5.48 12.04 -11.16
C ILE A 105 -4.28 11.96 -12.09
N GLN A 106 -3.52 10.89 -11.93
CA GLN A 106 -2.40 10.51 -12.78
C GLN A 106 -2.89 9.58 -13.88
N LEU A 107 -2.62 9.93 -15.14
CA LEU A 107 -2.90 9.12 -16.32
C LEU A 107 -1.67 8.27 -16.66
N LEU A 108 -1.86 6.95 -16.76
CA LEU A 108 -0.79 6.00 -17.04
C LEU A 108 -0.98 5.47 -18.46
N THR A 109 -0.22 6.02 -19.41
CA THR A 109 -0.42 5.80 -20.85
C THR A 109 0.39 4.66 -21.43
N ASP A 110 1.67 4.58 -21.09
CA ASP A 110 2.57 3.50 -21.49
C ASP A 110 3.43 3.07 -20.29
N ILE A 111 3.91 1.83 -20.36
CA ILE A 111 4.85 1.20 -19.44
C ILE A 111 6.14 2.03 -19.32
N ARG A 112 6.52 2.77 -20.37
CA ARG A 112 7.77 3.55 -20.45
C ARG A 112 7.61 5.06 -20.24
N SER A 113 6.39 5.56 -20.13
CA SER A 113 6.13 6.99 -19.93
C SER A 113 6.07 7.35 -18.44
N GLN A 114 6.49 8.58 -18.12
CA GLN A 114 6.17 9.17 -16.82
C GLN A 114 4.66 9.38 -16.70
N PHE A 115 4.16 9.42 -15.46
CA PHE A 115 2.77 9.74 -15.21
C PHE A 115 2.42 11.13 -15.71
N ILE A 116 1.20 11.28 -16.21
CA ILE A 116 0.71 12.54 -16.73
C ILE A 116 -0.39 13.03 -15.79
N SER A 117 -0.16 14.12 -15.09
CA SER A 117 -1.19 14.70 -14.23
C SER A 117 -2.28 15.36 -15.06
N SER A 118 -3.54 15.01 -14.78
CA SER A 118 -4.72 15.69 -15.32
C SER A 118 -4.89 17.12 -14.77
N GLY A 119 -4.26 17.45 -13.65
CA GLY A 119 -4.52 18.69 -12.90
C GLY A 119 -5.86 18.70 -12.11
N TYR A 120 -6.68 17.65 -12.24
CA TYR A 120 -7.97 17.53 -11.55
C TYR A 120 -7.86 16.68 -10.28
N SER A 121 -8.51 17.12 -9.20
CA SER A 121 -8.55 16.44 -7.90
C SER A 121 -9.97 15.97 -7.59
N PRO A 122 -10.31 14.68 -7.78
CA PRO A 122 -11.65 14.17 -7.52
C PRO A 122 -11.92 14.00 -6.02
N ILE A 123 -10.88 13.98 -5.18
CA ILE A 123 -10.99 13.71 -3.75
C ILE A 123 -11.85 14.76 -3.06
N VAL A 124 -12.93 14.27 -2.45
CA VAL A 124 -13.75 15.05 -1.52
C VAL A 124 -13.13 14.94 -0.14
N ARG A 125 -12.81 16.07 0.47
CA ARG A 125 -12.28 16.14 1.83
C ARG A 125 -13.35 16.62 2.78
N ILE A 126 -13.26 16.10 3.99
CA ILE A 126 -14.07 16.57 5.10
C ILE A 126 -13.21 17.49 5.95
N SER A 127 -13.77 18.65 6.27
CA SER A 127 -13.21 19.58 7.24
C SER A 127 -14.32 20.15 8.09
N SER A 128 -13.97 20.71 9.24
CA SER A 128 -14.88 21.46 10.08
C SER A 128 -14.18 22.72 10.57
N ASP A 129 -14.86 23.85 10.53
CA ASP A 129 -14.38 25.10 11.13
C ASP A 129 -14.68 25.15 12.65
N THR A 130 -15.52 24.25 13.15
CA THR A 130 -16.00 24.23 14.55
C THR A 130 -15.30 23.18 15.42
N TRP A 131 -14.88 22.06 14.83
CA TRP A 131 -14.34 20.91 15.58
C TRP A 131 -12.86 20.67 15.25
N GLU A 132 -12.05 20.48 16.29
CA GLU A 132 -10.66 20.00 16.14
C GLU A 132 -10.68 18.55 15.65
N ASP A 133 -9.81 18.23 14.68
CA ASP A 133 -9.65 16.88 14.16
C ASP A 133 -8.22 16.34 14.28
N SER A 134 -8.13 15.02 14.32
CA SER A 134 -6.89 14.25 14.21
C SER A 134 -7.10 13.17 13.17
N SER A 135 -6.05 12.81 12.42
CA SER A 135 -6.20 11.78 11.40
C SER A 135 -5.01 10.84 11.27
N ALA A 136 -5.28 9.66 10.74
CA ALA A 136 -4.26 8.72 10.32
C ALA A 136 -4.66 8.12 8.97
N THR A 137 -3.65 7.87 8.15
CA THR A 137 -3.81 7.25 6.85
C THR A 137 -3.18 5.86 6.86
N MET A 138 -3.84 4.92 6.21
CA MET A 138 -3.43 3.53 6.11
C MET A 138 -3.42 3.10 4.65
N MET A 139 -2.33 2.48 4.22
CA MET A 139 -2.20 1.85 2.92
C MET A 139 -2.21 0.32 3.09
N GLN A 140 -3.27 -0.34 2.62
CA GLN A 140 -3.46 -1.79 2.71
C GLN A 140 -3.01 -2.45 1.41
N MET A 141 -1.77 -2.94 1.39
CA MET A 141 -1.07 -3.32 0.15
C MET A 141 -1.61 -4.59 -0.49
N LYS A 142 -2.04 -5.56 0.32
CA LYS A 142 -2.64 -6.82 -0.17
C LYS A 142 -4.02 -6.61 -0.81
N GLU A 143 -4.76 -5.59 -0.35
CA GLU A 143 -6.13 -5.32 -0.80
C GLU A 143 -6.22 -4.26 -1.90
N GLY A 144 -5.18 -3.43 -2.07
CA GLY A 144 -5.21 -2.35 -3.06
C GLY A 144 -5.83 -1.04 -2.57
N LEU A 145 -6.02 -0.91 -1.26
CA LEU A 145 -6.88 0.12 -0.66
C LEU A 145 -6.08 1.15 0.12
N VAL A 146 -6.52 2.40 0.04
CA VAL A 146 -6.03 3.49 0.88
C VAL A 146 -7.17 3.97 1.76
N ARG A 147 -6.95 4.05 3.06
CA ARG A 147 -7.94 4.54 4.03
C ARG A 147 -7.41 5.74 4.79
N ARG A 148 -8.27 6.71 5.07
CA ARG A 148 -7.99 7.76 6.06
C ARG A 148 -9.06 7.78 7.11
N ILE A 149 -8.66 7.70 8.37
CA ILE A 149 -9.55 7.81 9.52
C ILE A 149 -9.34 9.20 10.10
N GLN A 150 -10.40 9.99 10.21
CA GLN A 150 -10.41 11.28 10.89
C GLN A 150 -11.33 11.18 12.10
N CYS A 151 -10.90 11.68 13.25
CA CYS A 151 -11.71 11.76 14.45
C CYS A 151 -11.92 13.24 14.82
N PHE A 152 -13.16 13.63 15.08
CA PHE A 152 -13.57 14.97 15.48
C PHE A 152 -13.88 15.00 16.97
N LYS A 153 -13.28 15.95 17.68
CA LYS A 153 -13.47 16.12 19.13
C LYS A 153 -14.72 16.94 19.41
N ILE A 154 -15.82 16.26 19.73
CA ILE A 154 -17.11 16.91 20.05
C ILE A 154 -17.24 17.16 21.56
N SER A 155 -16.78 16.22 22.40
CA SER A 155 -16.79 16.35 23.86
C SER A 155 -15.61 15.58 24.49
N LYS A 156 -15.53 15.54 25.83
CA LYS A 156 -14.45 14.82 26.55
C LYS A 156 -14.46 13.29 26.33
N GLU A 157 -15.58 12.70 25.91
CA GLU A 157 -15.76 11.23 25.90
C GLU A 157 -16.28 10.64 24.58
N ARG A 158 -16.92 11.44 23.71
CA ARG A 158 -17.45 10.93 22.43
C ARG A 158 -16.90 11.73 21.25
N SER A 159 -16.07 11.07 20.45
CA SER A 159 -15.58 11.58 19.18
C SER A 159 -16.44 11.06 18.03
N ALA A 160 -16.90 11.94 17.15
CA ALA A 160 -17.35 11.51 15.84
C ALA A 160 -16.14 11.09 15.01
N HIS A 161 -16.37 10.25 14.00
CA HIS A 161 -15.30 9.82 13.13
C HIS A 161 -15.79 9.68 11.70
N VAL A 162 -14.83 9.83 10.80
CA VAL A 162 -15.00 9.76 9.36
C VAL A 162 -13.97 8.79 8.81
N THR A 163 -14.43 7.82 8.05
CA THR A 163 -13.57 6.89 7.33
C THR A 163 -13.67 7.17 5.84
N HIS A 164 -12.56 7.58 5.25
CA HIS A 164 -12.38 7.66 3.81
C HIS A 164 -11.77 6.34 3.34
N LEU A 165 -12.35 5.74 2.31
CA LEU A 165 -11.78 4.62 1.58
C LEU A 165 -11.61 5.03 0.13
N LEU A 166 -10.42 4.87 -0.42
CA LEU A 166 -10.08 5.21 -1.79
C LEU A 166 -9.44 4.01 -2.50
N TYR A 167 -9.94 3.70 -3.70
CA TYR A 167 -9.30 2.72 -4.56
C TYR A 167 -9.55 3.00 -6.05
N THR A 168 -8.58 2.62 -6.87
CA THR A 168 -8.69 2.54 -8.33
C THR A 168 -9.09 1.11 -8.71
N HIS A 169 -10.25 0.93 -9.35
CA HIS A 169 -10.82 -0.41 -9.52
C HIS A 169 -9.95 -1.26 -10.45
N ARG A 170 -9.62 -2.49 -10.04
CA ARG A 170 -8.62 -3.32 -10.76
C ARG A 170 -9.18 -3.98 -12.03
N LYS A 171 -10.44 -4.46 -11.99
CA LYS A 171 -11.12 -5.03 -13.18
C LYS A 171 -11.75 -4.00 -14.13
N ARG A 172 -11.87 -2.74 -13.70
CA ARG A 172 -12.53 -1.63 -14.40
C ARG A 172 -11.57 -0.45 -14.40
N PRO A 173 -10.60 -0.43 -15.35
CA PRO A 173 -9.44 0.45 -15.24
C PRO A 173 -9.79 1.95 -15.14
N SER A 174 -10.90 2.37 -15.75
CA SER A 174 -11.40 3.75 -15.78
C SER A 174 -12.06 4.23 -14.49
N LEU A 175 -12.33 3.36 -13.51
CA LEU A 175 -13.14 3.68 -12.33
C LEU A 175 -12.28 3.93 -11.09
N ILE A 176 -12.50 5.08 -10.46
CA ILE A 176 -12.04 5.43 -9.10
C ILE A 176 -13.27 5.45 -8.20
N VAL A 177 -13.15 4.88 -7.01
CA VAL A 177 -14.20 4.86 -6.00
C VAL A 177 -13.66 5.49 -4.72
N GLN A 178 -14.40 6.46 -4.20
CA GLN A 178 -14.20 7.01 -2.87
C GLN A 178 -15.46 6.73 -2.03
N GLU A 179 -15.31 6.02 -0.92
CA GLU A 179 -16.37 5.89 0.09
C GLU A 179 -16.05 6.78 1.29
N ILE A 180 -17.05 7.52 1.77
CA ILE A 180 -16.96 8.37 2.93
C ILE A 180 -18.04 7.91 3.91
N ASP A 181 -17.62 7.40 5.06
CA ASP A 181 -18.50 6.93 6.12
C ASP A 181 -18.34 7.83 7.35
N ILE A 182 -19.40 8.54 7.69
CA ILE A 182 -19.44 9.52 8.78
C ILE A 182 -20.33 8.97 9.88
N THR A 183 -19.78 8.80 11.08
CA THR A 183 -20.53 8.31 12.24
C THR A 183 -20.47 9.31 13.39
N ASN A 184 -21.64 9.74 13.86
CA ASN A 184 -21.79 10.67 14.97
C ASN A 184 -22.44 10.00 16.19
N PRO A 185 -21.65 9.45 17.14
CA PRO A 185 -22.18 8.87 18.37
C PRO A 185 -22.50 9.92 19.45
N SER A 186 -22.30 11.20 19.17
CA SER A 186 -22.48 12.28 20.15
C SER A 186 -23.94 12.72 20.26
N GLU A 187 -24.23 13.55 21.27
CA GLU A 187 -25.54 14.19 21.48
C GLU A 187 -25.74 15.46 20.62
N HIS A 188 -24.70 15.91 19.91
CA HIS A 188 -24.72 17.13 19.11
C HIS A 188 -24.86 16.81 17.62
N THR A 189 -25.48 17.70 16.86
CA THR A 189 -25.42 17.64 15.40
C THR A 189 -24.02 17.99 14.94
N LEU A 190 -23.49 17.21 14.00
CA LEU A 190 -22.18 17.40 13.42
C LEU A 190 -22.32 18.03 12.04
N ASP A 191 -21.85 19.28 11.91
CA ASP A 191 -21.83 20.02 10.66
C ASP A 191 -20.43 19.93 10.04
N LEU A 192 -20.35 19.33 8.85
CA LEU A 192 -19.11 19.06 8.14
C LEU A 192 -19.12 19.68 6.75
N ASP A 193 -18.03 20.36 6.41
CA ASP A 193 -17.80 20.88 5.07
C ASP A 193 -17.23 19.78 4.17
N LEU A 194 -17.88 19.58 3.02
CA LEU A 194 -17.36 18.72 1.97
C LEU A 194 -16.64 19.58 0.93
N LYS A 195 -15.30 19.59 1.02
CA LYS A 195 -14.44 20.40 0.17
C LYS A 195 -13.84 19.53 -0.94
N GLN A 196 -14.23 19.79 -2.18
CA GLN A 196 -13.53 19.27 -3.36
C GLN A 196 -12.66 20.38 -3.94
N LYS A 197 -11.37 20.12 -4.09
CA LYS A 197 -10.45 21.13 -4.63
C LYS A 197 -10.81 21.42 -6.09
N LYS A 198 -11.10 22.69 -6.40
CA LYS A 198 -11.32 23.12 -7.78
C LYS A 198 -10.06 22.87 -8.62
N GLN A 199 -10.25 22.51 -9.89
CA GLN A 199 -9.16 22.25 -10.82
C GLN A 199 -8.21 23.45 -10.87
N ILE A 200 -6.90 23.20 -10.77
CA ILE A 200 -5.90 24.24 -10.94
C ILE A 200 -5.71 24.42 -12.45
N SER A 201 -5.91 25.65 -12.95
CA SER A 201 -5.53 26.00 -14.31
C SER A 201 -4.01 25.93 -14.44
N THR A 202 -3.48 24.86 -15.01
CA THR A 202 -2.09 24.80 -15.46
C THR A 202 -2.01 25.39 -16.87
N ASN A 203 -0.91 26.08 -17.20
CA ASN A 203 -0.69 26.67 -18.53
C ASN A 203 -0.78 25.65 -19.68
N ASP A 204 -0.66 24.35 -19.37
CA ASP A 204 -0.69 23.24 -20.34
C ASP A 204 -2.10 22.76 -20.71
N LEU A 205 -3.15 23.28 -20.06
CA LEU A 205 -4.55 22.96 -20.36
C LEU A 205 -5.08 23.91 -21.45
N LYS A 206 -5.35 23.37 -22.64
CA LYS A 206 -5.71 24.17 -23.82
C LYS A 206 -7.20 24.43 -23.99
N GLN A 207 -8.05 23.49 -23.59
CA GLN A 207 -9.49 23.58 -23.81
C GLN A 207 -10.24 22.84 -22.73
N LEU A 208 -11.01 23.57 -21.92
CA LEU A 208 -11.86 23.04 -20.86
C LEU A 208 -13.32 23.16 -21.27
N ASN A 209 -13.97 22.01 -21.47
CA ASN A 209 -15.42 21.94 -21.58
C ASN A 209 -15.98 21.22 -20.35
N GLN A 210 -16.85 21.89 -19.61
CA GLN A 210 -17.52 21.34 -18.45
C GLN A 210 -19.03 21.34 -18.70
N GLN A 211 -19.67 20.20 -18.48
CA GLN A 211 -21.11 20.04 -18.59
C GLN A 211 -21.66 19.26 -17.40
N ASP A 212 -22.82 19.69 -16.89
CA ASP A 212 -23.58 18.92 -15.91
C ASP A 212 -24.34 17.82 -16.65
N ILE A 213 -24.28 16.60 -16.11
CA ILE A 213 -24.96 15.42 -16.63
C ILE A 213 -25.85 14.87 -15.54
N GLN A 214 -27.09 14.60 -15.87
CA GLN A 214 -28.01 13.85 -15.02
C GLN A 214 -28.40 12.59 -15.76
N PHE A 215 -28.30 11.44 -15.08
CA PHE A 215 -28.75 10.17 -15.61
C PHE A 215 -30.18 9.89 -15.15
N ASP A 216 -31.01 9.30 -16.01
CA ASP A 216 -32.39 8.96 -15.64
C ASP A 216 -32.48 7.96 -14.47
N THR A 217 -31.40 7.20 -14.24
CA THR A 217 -31.30 6.18 -13.20
C THR A 217 -31.06 6.75 -11.80
N THR A 218 -30.63 8.01 -11.67
CA THR A 218 -30.23 8.62 -10.39
C THR A 218 -30.65 10.07 -10.30
N LYS A 219 -31.00 10.54 -9.10
CA LYS A 219 -31.25 11.97 -8.87
C LYS A 219 -29.96 12.80 -8.78
N ASP A 220 -28.81 12.13 -8.68
CA ASP A 220 -27.52 12.78 -8.54
C ASP A 220 -27.12 13.49 -9.83
N ILE A 221 -26.45 14.63 -9.67
CA ILE A 221 -25.88 15.40 -10.77
C ILE A 221 -24.40 15.07 -10.85
N PHE A 222 -23.92 14.87 -12.06
CA PHE A 222 -22.53 14.59 -12.38
C PHE A 222 -21.93 15.75 -13.14
N ILE A 223 -20.63 15.97 -12.96
CA ILE A 223 -19.85 16.90 -13.77
C ILE A 223 -19.03 16.08 -14.75
N MET A 224 -19.19 16.36 -16.04
CA MET A 224 -18.30 15.86 -17.08
C MET A 224 -17.33 16.96 -17.51
N ILE A 225 -16.04 16.66 -17.46
CA ILE A 225 -14.95 17.55 -17.82
C ILE A 225 -14.22 16.92 -19.00
N THR A 226 -14.21 17.60 -20.14
CA THR A 226 -13.41 17.21 -21.32
C THR A 226 -12.27 18.20 -21.47
N ASN A 227 -11.05 17.69 -21.54
CA ASN A 227 -9.84 18.49 -21.61
C ASN A 227 -8.83 17.94 -22.62
N GLN A 228 -8.02 18.86 -23.15
CA GLN A 228 -6.82 18.55 -23.90
C GLN A 228 -5.57 19.05 -23.16
N LEU A 229 -4.62 18.15 -22.96
CA LEU A 229 -3.36 18.42 -22.25
C LEU A 229 -2.16 18.26 -23.18
N SER A 230 -1.27 19.25 -23.13
CA SER A 230 0.06 19.19 -23.76
C SER A 230 1.05 18.48 -22.85
N ILE A 231 1.77 17.48 -23.36
CA ILE A 231 2.72 16.69 -22.55
C ILE A 231 4.17 17.05 -22.90
N ARG A 232 4.42 17.28 -24.19
CA ARG A 232 5.69 17.72 -24.79
C ARG A 232 5.34 18.65 -25.96
N GLN A 233 6.32 19.35 -26.53
CA GLN A 233 6.10 20.36 -27.58
C GLN A 233 5.16 19.90 -28.73
N HIS A 234 5.14 18.61 -29.08
CA HIS A 234 4.35 18.08 -30.20
C HIS A 234 3.36 16.95 -29.84
N ASN A 235 3.16 16.64 -28.55
CA ASN A 235 2.34 15.49 -28.11
C ASN A 235 1.23 15.91 -27.15
N PHE A 236 0.05 15.33 -27.36
CA PHE A 236 -1.17 15.70 -26.64
C PHE A 236 -1.97 14.47 -26.20
N ILE A 237 -2.78 14.65 -25.16
CA ILE A 237 -3.82 13.70 -24.75
C ILE A 237 -5.14 14.44 -24.60
N ILE A 238 -6.21 13.79 -25.04
CA ILE A 238 -7.57 14.18 -24.73
C ILE A 238 -8.08 13.26 -23.64
N TYR A 239 -8.66 13.84 -22.60
CA TYR A 239 -9.25 13.06 -21.52
C TYR A 239 -10.62 13.60 -21.12
N VAL A 240 -11.45 12.70 -20.61
CA VAL A 240 -12.78 12.96 -20.08
C VAL A 240 -12.83 12.43 -18.66
N ILE A 241 -13.25 13.28 -17.72
CA ILE A 241 -13.51 12.92 -16.32
C ILE A 241 -15.01 13.10 -16.08
N LEU A 242 -15.68 12.09 -15.57
CA LEU A 242 -17.09 12.14 -15.17
C LEU A 242 -17.18 11.75 -13.70
N THR A 243 -17.67 12.66 -12.85
CA THR A 243 -17.69 12.45 -11.38
C THR A 243 -18.91 13.08 -10.74
N HIS A 244 -19.27 12.63 -9.53
CA HIS A 244 -20.36 13.23 -8.77
C HIS A 244 -20.12 14.73 -8.51
N LYS A 245 -21.17 15.52 -8.66
CA LYS A 245 -21.19 16.93 -8.24
C LYS A 245 -21.50 17.00 -6.75
N ILE A 246 -20.60 17.61 -5.99
CA ILE A 246 -20.82 17.84 -4.55
C ILE A 246 -21.57 19.16 -4.39
N ILE A 247 -22.82 19.08 -3.92
CA ILE A 247 -23.77 20.21 -3.93
C ILE A 247 -24.00 20.80 -2.53
N SER A 248 -23.81 20.00 -1.46
CA SER A 248 -24.08 20.44 -0.09
C SER A 248 -23.11 19.87 0.94
N ASN A 249 -22.96 20.63 2.02
CA ASN A 249 -22.34 20.16 3.26
C ASN A 249 -23.17 19.05 3.92
N SER A 250 -22.55 18.28 4.81
CA SER A 250 -23.20 17.19 5.52
C SER A 250 -23.58 17.63 6.94
N HIS A 251 -24.81 17.29 7.33
CA HIS A 251 -25.43 17.66 8.60
C HIS A 251 -25.88 16.39 9.33
N ILE A 252 -24.99 15.80 10.12
CA ILE A 252 -25.18 14.47 10.70
C ILE A 252 -25.81 14.60 12.09
N LYS A 253 -27.04 14.10 12.23
CA LYS A 253 -27.77 14.12 13.50
C LYS A 253 -27.06 13.29 14.58
N SER A 254 -27.35 13.59 15.83
CA SER A 254 -26.94 12.78 16.98
C SER A 254 -27.34 11.30 16.79
N GLY A 255 -26.41 10.40 17.14
CA GLY A 255 -26.60 8.95 17.08
C GLY A 255 -26.75 8.37 15.67
N SER A 256 -26.46 9.15 14.62
CA SER A 256 -26.67 8.73 13.23
C SER A 256 -25.37 8.48 12.47
N GLN A 257 -25.50 7.79 11.35
CA GLN A 257 -24.44 7.49 10.41
C GLN A 257 -24.88 7.90 9.00
N GLU A 258 -23.97 8.47 8.24
CA GLU A 258 -24.17 8.85 6.84
C GLU A 258 -23.04 8.23 6.00
N LYS A 259 -23.42 7.52 4.93
CA LYS A 259 -22.46 6.95 3.97
C LYS A 259 -22.67 7.60 2.61
N GLN A 260 -21.58 8.12 2.04
CA GLN A 260 -21.54 8.66 0.70
C GLN A 260 -20.55 7.85 -0.15
N ILE A 261 -20.93 7.59 -1.40
CA ILE A 261 -20.10 6.87 -2.36
C ILE A 261 -19.94 7.76 -3.59
N ILE A 262 -18.70 8.07 -3.93
CA ILE A 262 -18.35 8.93 -5.04
C ILE A 262 -17.63 8.07 -6.08
N PHE A 263 -18.26 7.97 -7.23
CA PHE A 263 -17.64 7.43 -8.44
C PHE A 263 -17.03 8.54 -9.27
N THR A 264 -15.82 8.27 -9.76
CA THR A 264 -15.14 9.08 -10.77
C THR A 264 -14.69 8.14 -11.89
N VAL A 265 -15.18 8.39 -13.10
CA VAL A 265 -14.79 7.66 -14.32
C VAL A 265 -13.87 8.54 -15.14
N VAL A 266 -12.74 7.97 -15.58
CA VAL A 266 -11.76 8.66 -16.41
C VAL A 266 -11.51 7.87 -17.69
N LYS A 267 -11.57 8.55 -18.83
CA LYS A 267 -11.20 8.02 -20.14
C LYS A 267 -10.21 8.95 -20.80
N PHE A 268 -9.19 8.41 -21.45
CA PHE A 268 -8.22 9.20 -22.18
C PHE A 268 -7.76 8.51 -23.46
N SER A 269 -7.37 9.32 -24.46
CA SER A 269 -6.83 8.85 -25.72
C SER A 269 -5.42 8.29 -25.56
N SER A 270 -4.95 7.54 -26.55
CA SER A 270 -3.51 7.36 -26.73
C SER A 270 -2.82 8.72 -26.92
N ILE A 271 -1.50 8.74 -26.79
CA ILE A 271 -0.71 9.95 -27.09
C ILE A 271 -0.90 10.30 -28.57
N LEU A 272 -1.38 11.51 -28.84
CA LEU A 272 -1.62 12.06 -30.17
C LEU A 272 -0.45 12.96 -30.57
N SER A 273 -0.11 12.93 -31.86
CA SER A 273 0.84 13.88 -32.43
C SER A 273 0.13 15.18 -32.84
N GLU A 274 0.90 16.26 -33.00
CA GLU A 274 0.38 17.55 -33.46
C GLU A 274 -0.34 17.47 -34.81
N ASN A 275 0.11 16.62 -35.73
CA ASN A 275 -0.55 16.40 -37.01
C ASN A 275 -1.98 15.85 -36.85
N SER A 276 -2.22 15.02 -35.84
CA SER A 276 -3.56 14.50 -35.53
C SER A 276 -4.51 15.61 -35.09
N LEU A 277 -4.00 16.70 -34.49
CA LEU A 277 -4.82 17.84 -34.06
C LEU A 277 -5.29 18.72 -35.23
N LEU A 278 -4.64 18.66 -36.39
CA LEU A 278 -5.05 19.43 -37.57
C LEU A 278 -6.38 18.92 -38.14
N ASN A 279 -6.70 17.64 -37.92
CA ASN A 279 -7.97 17.05 -38.31
C ASN A 279 -9.03 17.27 -37.23
N LYS A 280 -9.71 18.42 -37.28
CA LYS A 280 -10.75 18.81 -36.31
C LYS A 280 -11.86 17.76 -36.19
N THR A 281 -12.32 17.19 -37.31
CA THR A 281 -13.38 16.18 -37.32
C THR A 281 -12.97 14.91 -36.58
N TYR A 282 -11.72 14.46 -36.74
CA TYR A 282 -11.19 13.33 -35.97
C TYR A 282 -11.16 13.61 -34.47
N ILE A 283 -10.76 14.83 -34.07
CA ILE A 283 -10.72 15.23 -32.66
C ILE A 283 -12.12 15.31 -32.05
N GLU A 284 -13.08 15.88 -32.76
CA GLU A 284 -14.48 15.96 -32.33
C GLU A 284 -15.07 14.55 -32.15
N GLN A 285 -14.88 13.66 -33.13
CA GLN A 285 -15.33 12.26 -33.04
C GLN A 285 -14.67 11.52 -31.87
N LEU A 286 -13.38 11.72 -31.64
CA LEU A 286 -12.66 11.11 -30.52
C LEU A 286 -13.19 11.63 -29.17
N GLN A 287 -13.47 12.92 -29.05
CA GLN A 287 -14.07 13.50 -27.85
C GLN A 287 -15.45 12.90 -27.58
N GLU A 288 -16.32 12.86 -28.58
CA GLU A 288 -17.66 12.25 -28.47
C GLU A 288 -17.58 10.78 -28.06
N GLN A 289 -16.65 10.03 -28.67
CA GLN A 289 -16.41 8.63 -28.32
C GLN A 289 -15.98 8.48 -26.85
N LEU A 290 -15.00 9.26 -26.39
CA LEU A 290 -14.52 9.20 -25.00
C LEU A 290 -15.62 9.60 -24.01
N GLN A 291 -16.43 10.61 -24.34
CA GLN A 291 -17.58 11.03 -23.53
C GLN A 291 -18.63 9.92 -23.43
N GLN A 292 -18.95 9.27 -24.55
CA GLN A 292 -19.91 8.17 -24.55
C GLN A 292 -19.39 6.96 -23.76
N GLN A 293 -18.11 6.62 -23.90
CA GLN A 293 -17.48 5.57 -23.10
C GLN A 293 -17.50 5.89 -21.60
N ALA A 294 -17.23 7.15 -21.22
CA ALA A 294 -17.28 7.56 -19.81
C ALA A 294 -18.71 7.47 -19.24
N LYS A 295 -19.73 7.86 -20.01
CA LYS A 295 -21.15 7.71 -19.63
C LYS A 295 -21.52 6.23 -19.43
N ASN A 296 -21.15 5.37 -20.37
CA ASN A 296 -21.44 3.93 -20.30
C ASN A 296 -20.79 3.27 -19.07
N ASP A 297 -19.52 3.58 -18.81
CA ASP A 297 -18.79 3.06 -17.66
C ASP A 297 -19.37 3.58 -16.33
N MET A 298 -19.83 4.84 -16.29
CA MET A 298 -20.51 5.40 -15.12
C MET A 298 -21.84 4.71 -14.86
N LEU A 299 -22.67 4.53 -15.89
CA LEU A 299 -23.93 3.77 -15.78
C LEU A 299 -23.69 2.34 -15.31
N ASN A 300 -22.64 1.68 -15.81
CA ASN A 300 -22.24 0.36 -15.32
C ASN A 300 -21.86 0.38 -13.84
N ALA A 301 -21.04 1.34 -13.41
CA ALA A 301 -20.65 1.48 -12.00
C ALA A 301 -21.86 1.73 -11.09
N LEU A 302 -22.78 2.61 -11.49
CA LEU A 302 -24.02 2.91 -10.76
C LEU A 302 -24.98 1.70 -10.67
N SER A 303 -24.93 0.78 -11.63
CA SER A 303 -25.75 -0.43 -11.62
C SER A 303 -25.26 -1.51 -10.65
N ILE A 304 -24.08 -1.33 -10.04
CA ILE A 304 -23.42 -2.32 -9.18
C ILE A 304 -23.29 -1.75 -7.77
N SER A 305 -23.68 -2.52 -6.75
CA SER A 305 -23.48 -2.11 -5.36
C SER A 305 -22.00 -1.88 -5.04
N SER A 306 -21.68 -0.87 -4.23
CA SER A 306 -20.29 -0.54 -3.89
C SER A 306 -19.57 -1.69 -3.16
N ILE A 307 -20.28 -2.45 -2.32
CA ILE A 307 -19.75 -3.64 -1.64
C ILE A 307 -19.24 -4.67 -2.66
N ARG A 308 -20.01 -4.94 -3.71
CA ARG A 308 -19.60 -5.86 -4.79
C ARG A 308 -18.41 -5.32 -5.57
N LEU A 309 -18.38 -4.01 -5.88
CA LEU A 309 -17.22 -3.39 -6.54
C LEU A 309 -15.96 -3.53 -5.69
N LEU A 310 -16.06 -3.30 -4.38
CA LEU A 310 -14.97 -3.46 -3.44
C LEU A 310 -14.48 -4.91 -3.39
N GLN A 311 -15.39 -5.88 -3.27
CA GLN A 311 -15.04 -7.31 -3.27
C GLN A 311 -14.37 -7.73 -4.58
N GLU A 312 -14.89 -7.32 -5.73
CA GLU A 312 -14.28 -7.61 -7.03
C GLU A 312 -12.86 -7.03 -7.12
N HIS A 313 -12.63 -5.83 -6.58
CA HIS A 313 -11.30 -5.21 -6.49
C HIS A 313 -10.35 -6.00 -5.59
N ILE A 314 -10.75 -6.28 -4.34
CA ILE A 314 -9.93 -7.00 -3.35
C ILE A 314 -9.59 -8.41 -3.85
N ASN A 315 -10.57 -9.14 -4.37
CA ASN A 315 -10.35 -10.49 -4.91
C ASN A 315 -9.34 -10.47 -6.05
N THR A 316 -9.37 -9.46 -6.91
CA THR A 316 -8.39 -9.33 -8.00
C THR A 316 -6.98 -9.08 -7.47
N TRP A 317 -6.83 -8.25 -6.43
CA TRP A 317 -5.54 -8.07 -5.77
C TRP A 317 -5.05 -9.34 -5.09
N SER A 318 -5.95 -10.08 -4.44
CA SER A 318 -5.61 -11.39 -3.86
C SER A 318 -5.10 -12.38 -4.90
N LEU A 319 -5.68 -12.40 -6.10
CA LEU A 319 -5.20 -13.24 -7.22
C LEU A 319 -3.80 -12.83 -7.69
N ILE A 320 -3.52 -11.52 -7.76
CA ILE A 320 -2.18 -11.01 -8.11
C ILE A 320 -1.16 -11.42 -7.03
N TRP A 321 -1.51 -11.28 -5.75
CA TRP A 321 -0.63 -11.59 -4.61
C TRP A 321 -0.53 -13.08 -4.26
N GLN A 322 -1.12 -13.98 -5.06
CA GLN A 322 -0.93 -15.43 -4.90
C GLN A 322 0.56 -15.78 -4.93
N SER A 323 1.28 -15.29 -5.94
CA SER A 323 2.75 -15.31 -5.95
C SER A 323 3.32 -14.26 -5.01
N GLY A 324 4.51 -14.49 -4.46
CA GLY A 324 5.16 -13.49 -3.63
C GLY A 324 6.46 -13.94 -2.97
N PHE A 325 7.04 -13.01 -2.22
CA PHE A 325 8.26 -13.20 -1.46
C PHE A 325 8.02 -12.75 -0.02
N SER A 326 8.66 -13.43 0.94
CA SER A 326 8.72 -13.02 2.33
C SER A 326 10.11 -13.28 2.89
N ILE A 327 10.50 -12.47 3.85
CA ILE A 327 11.78 -12.55 4.54
C ILE A 327 11.55 -12.38 6.05
N SER A 328 12.20 -13.21 6.86
CA SER A 328 12.14 -13.13 8.32
C SER A 328 12.55 -11.74 8.81
N ARG A 329 11.87 -11.18 9.81
CA ARG A 329 12.10 -9.79 10.26
C ARG A 329 13.47 -9.62 10.93
N SER A 330 14.21 -8.60 10.52
CA SER A 330 15.43 -8.12 11.18
C SER A 330 15.13 -6.88 12.03
N LEU A 331 15.74 -6.80 13.21
CA LEU A 331 15.68 -5.62 14.09
C LEU A 331 16.87 -4.68 13.90
N ALA A 332 17.83 -5.04 13.03
CA ALA A 332 18.98 -4.19 12.77
C ALA A 332 18.56 -2.90 12.03
N PRO A 333 19.16 -1.75 12.38
CA PRO A 333 18.80 -0.47 11.77
C PRO A 333 19.08 -0.51 10.27
N SER A 334 18.21 0.16 9.49
CA SER A 334 18.33 0.29 8.04
C SER A 334 18.36 -1.04 7.27
N THR A 335 17.92 -2.14 7.88
CA THR A 335 17.86 -3.44 7.21
C THR A 335 16.56 -3.61 6.43
N MET A 336 16.65 -4.24 5.27
CA MET A 336 15.48 -4.54 4.45
C MET A 336 14.55 -5.53 5.15
N ASN A 337 13.28 -5.16 5.27
CA ASN A 337 12.23 -5.98 5.87
C ASN A 337 11.04 -6.08 4.91
N GLY A 338 10.07 -6.94 5.25
CA GLY A 338 8.91 -7.20 4.41
C GLY A 338 8.09 -5.94 4.11
N ASP A 339 8.05 -4.96 5.01
CA ASP A 339 7.38 -3.67 4.84
C ASP A 339 7.96 -2.87 3.67
N ILE A 340 9.30 -2.82 3.55
CA ILE A 340 9.98 -2.13 2.45
C ILE A 340 9.67 -2.85 1.13
N ILE A 341 9.78 -4.18 1.12
CA ILE A 341 9.58 -4.99 -0.09
C ILE A 341 8.12 -4.92 -0.56
N ASN A 342 7.17 -5.20 0.33
CA ASN A 342 5.74 -5.20 0.02
C ASN A 342 5.30 -3.82 -0.47
N ARG A 343 5.80 -2.74 0.14
CA ARG A 343 5.51 -1.37 -0.29
C ARG A 343 6.02 -1.08 -1.68
N THR A 344 7.29 -1.39 -1.94
CA THR A 344 7.89 -1.14 -3.25
C THR A 344 7.15 -1.93 -4.34
N VAL A 345 6.90 -3.22 -4.09
CA VAL A 345 6.14 -4.07 -5.03
C VAL A 345 4.72 -3.53 -5.21
N TYR A 346 4.05 -3.11 -4.15
CA TYR A 346 2.72 -2.50 -4.21
C TYR A 346 2.68 -1.29 -5.15
N TYR A 347 3.61 -0.32 -5.02
CA TYR A 347 3.65 0.83 -5.92
C TYR A 347 3.87 0.44 -7.39
N ILE A 348 4.74 -0.54 -7.65
CA ILE A 348 4.98 -1.06 -9.00
C ILE A 348 3.70 -1.69 -9.56
N LEU A 349 2.99 -2.48 -8.74
CA LEU A 349 1.73 -3.12 -9.14
C LEU A 349 0.61 -2.10 -9.32
N CYS A 350 0.50 -1.07 -8.47
CA CYS A 350 -0.43 0.04 -8.67
C CYS A 350 -0.20 0.74 -10.02
N SER A 351 1.04 0.76 -10.48
CA SER A 351 1.42 1.42 -11.72
C SER A 351 1.33 0.51 -12.94
N THR A 352 0.94 -0.75 -12.79
CA THR A 352 0.94 -1.78 -13.84
C THR A 352 -0.45 -2.34 -14.05
N SER A 353 -0.89 -2.45 -15.31
CA SER A 353 -2.22 -2.96 -15.66
C SER A 353 -2.33 -4.46 -15.36
N ALA A 354 -3.57 -4.95 -15.17
CA ALA A 354 -3.82 -6.35 -14.86
C ALA A 354 -4.76 -6.97 -15.91
N PRO A 355 -4.32 -7.04 -17.18
CA PRO A 355 -5.18 -7.35 -18.32
C PRO A 355 -5.87 -8.72 -18.22
N LEU A 356 -5.26 -9.69 -17.53
CA LEU A 356 -5.84 -11.02 -17.30
C LEU A 356 -7.17 -10.99 -16.52
N TYR A 357 -7.44 -9.93 -15.76
CA TYR A 357 -8.65 -9.79 -14.94
C TYR A 357 -9.59 -8.68 -15.39
N GLU A 358 -9.22 -7.91 -16.41
CA GLU A 358 -10.06 -6.86 -16.97
C GLU A 358 -11.32 -7.46 -17.61
N LEU A 359 -12.46 -6.77 -17.48
CA LEU A 359 -13.74 -7.27 -17.99
C LEU A 359 -13.86 -7.14 -19.51
N ASN A 360 -13.41 -6.01 -20.06
CA ASN A 360 -13.68 -5.63 -21.46
C ASN A 360 -12.52 -5.95 -22.40
N ILE A 361 -11.70 -6.95 -22.07
CA ILE A 361 -10.60 -7.41 -22.92
C ILE A 361 -11.06 -8.57 -23.79
N ASP A 362 -10.68 -8.52 -25.06
CA ASP A 362 -10.92 -9.58 -26.03
C ASP A 362 -10.22 -10.89 -25.62
N GLU A 363 -10.86 -12.03 -25.91
CA GLU A 363 -10.37 -13.35 -25.50
C GLU A 363 -9.04 -13.71 -26.18
N THR A 364 -8.83 -13.30 -27.43
CA THR A 364 -7.56 -13.55 -28.14
C THR A 364 -6.41 -12.83 -27.45
N LYS A 365 -6.59 -11.55 -27.11
CA LYS A 365 -5.61 -10.75 -26.35
C LYS A 365 -5.38 -11.32 -24.96
N ARG A 366 -6.44 -11.75 -24.28
CA ARG A 366 -6.31 -12.41 -22.96
C ARG A 366 -5.43 -13.65 -23.06
N ASN A 367 -5.61 -14.47 -24.10
CA ASN A 367 -4.80 -15.65 -24.34
C ASN A 367 -3.34 -15.30 -24.67
N GLU A 368 -3.08 -14.23 -25.44
CA GLU A 368 -1.73 -13.73 -25.69
C GLU A 368 -1.00 -13.30 -24.40
N PHE A 369 -1.68 -12.55 -23.52
CA PHE A 369 -1.13 -12.16 -22.22
C PHE A 369 -0.87 -13.39 -21.34
N ASN A 370 -1.78 -14.36 -21.34
CA ASN A 370 -1.62 -15.59 -20.58
C ASN A 370 -0.43 -16.42 -21.11
N GLN A 371 -0.27 -16.53 -22.43
CA GLN A 371 0.88 -17.21 -23.03
C GLN A 371 2.20 -16.52 -22.68
N SER A 372 2.22 -15.18 -22.68
CA SER A 372 3.39 -14.38 -22.32
C SER A 372 3.84 -14.62 -20.87
N LEU A 373 2.91 -14.95 -19.96
CA LEU A 373 3.21 -15.22 -18.55
C LEU A 373 4.08 -16.48 -18.38
N PHE A 374 4.00 -17.41 -19.32
CA PHE A 374 4.74 -18.67 -19.30
C PHE A 374 5.98 -18.65 -20.21
N GLN A 375 6.19 -17.57 -20.96
CA GLN A 375 7.41 -17.33 -21.73
C GLN A 375 8.46 -16.68 -20.83
N VAL A 376 9.00 -17.50 -19.92
CA VAL A 376 9.97 -17.09 -18.90
C VAL A 376 11.43 -17.24 -19.35
N ASP A 377 11.66 -17.80 -20.53
CA ASP A 377 12.99 -17.98 -21.10
C ASP A 377 13.75 -16.64 -21.07
N GLN A 378 14.96 -16.66 -20.51
CA GLN A 378 15.87 -15.51 -20.43
C GLN A 378 15.49 -14.39 -19.43
N CYS A 379 14.46 -14.56 -18.59
CA CYS A 379 14.21 -13.72 -17.42
C CYS A 379 14.59 -14.49 -16.14
N TYR A 380 15.43 -14.01 -15.22
CA TYR A 380 16.22 -12.79 -15.11
C TYR A 380 17.72 -13.17 -15.15
N GLU A 381 18.56 -12.52 -15.97
CA GLU A 381 19.98 -12.87 -16.11
C GLU A 381 20.91 -11.87 -15.39
N SER A 382 20.90 -11.86 -14.05
CA SER A 382 21.85 -11.11 -13.21
C SER A 382 21.88 -11.58 -11.75
N HIS A 383 22.59 -10.83 -10.89
CA HIS A 383 22.60 -11.02 -9.44
C HIS A 383 21.29 -10.57 -8.79
N SER A 384 21.02 -11.09 -7.59
CA SER A 384 19.84 -10.72 -6.81
C SER A 384 19.64 -9.20 -6.72
N THR A 385 18.40 -8.74 -6.89
CA THR A 385 18.00 -7.36 -6.64
C THR A 385 17.78 -7.06 -5.16
N LEU A 386 17.81 -8.07 -4.28
CA LEU A 386 17.53 -7.91 -2.85
C LEU A 386 18.52 -6.95 -2.18
N MET A 387 19.78 -6.91 -2.61
CA MET A 387 20.80 -6.00 -2.06
C MET A 387 20.87 -4.64 -2.78
N GLY A 388 20.02 -4.39 -3.77
CA GLY A 388 20.05 -3.18 -4.58
C GLY A 388 19.33 -2.00 -3.94
N GLU A 389 19.96 -1.31 -2.97
CA GLU A 389 19.33 -0.22 -2.17
C GLU A 389 18.49 0.79 -2.97
N LYS A 390 18.98 1.23 -4.14
CA LYS A 390 18.29 2.20 -5.01
C LYS A 390 16.93 1.73 -5.52
N LEU A 391 16.68 0.43 -5.52
CA LEU A 391 15.41 -0.17 -5.94
C LEU A 391 14.34 -0.09 -4.83
N TRP A 392 14.72 0.15 -3.57
CA TRP A 392 13.83 -0.02 -2.41
C TRP A 392 13.42 1.31 -1.74
N ILE A 393 13.43 2.39 -2.52
CA ILE A 393 13.17 3.76 -2.03
C ILE A 393 11.67 3.94 -1.70
N ALA A 394 11.39 4.69 -0.63
CA ALA A 394 10.05 5.14 -0.26
C ALA A 394 9.66 6.39 -1.08
N PRO A 395 8.66 6.32 -1.98
CA PRO A 395 8.24 7.50 -2.75
C PRO A 395 7.41 8.45 -1.87
N GLY A 396 7.75 9.74 -1.91
CA GLY A 396 7.06 10.79 -1.16
C GLY A 396 5.94 11.50 -1.94
N ASP A 397 5.93 11.41 -3.27
CA ASP A 397 4.96 12.05 -4.15
C ASP A 397 4.68 11.21 -5.42
N ASP A 398 3.68 11.62 -6.20
CA ASP A 398 3.25 10.88 -7.40
C ASP A 398 4.38 10.74 -8.45
N LEU A 399 5.27 11.74 -8.53
CA LEU A 399 6.43 11.72 -9.44
C LEU A 399 7.46 10.67 -8.99
N ALA A 400 7.73 10.58 -7.69
CA ALA A 400 8.61 9.58 -7.10
C ALA A 400 8.07 8.16 -7.32
N VAL A 401 6.74 7.96 -7.25
CA VAL A 401 6.11 6.67 -7.62
C VAL A 401 6.37 6.33 -9.09
N SER A 402 6.19 7.31 -9.99
CA SER A 402 6.48 7.13 -11.41
C SER A 402 7.95 6.78 -11.66
N GLN A 403 8.88 7.46 -10.98
CA GLN A 403 10.32 7.24 -11.13
C GLN A 403 10.74 5.86 -10.61
N LEU A 404 10.27 5.48 -9.42
CA LEU A 404 10.51 4.15 -8.83
C LEU A 404 10.05 3.04 -9.77
N THR A 405 8.82 3.16 -10.28
CA THR A 405 8.26 2.17 -11.21
C THR A 405 9.10 2.08 -12.49
N ASN A 406 9.49 3.21 -13.07
CA ASN A 406 10.32 3.23 -14.28
C ASN A 406 11.72 2.66 -14.05
N LEU A 407 12.30 2.88 -12.86
CA LEU A 407 13.59 2.29 -12.47
C LEU A 407 13.50 0.76 -12.42
N TRP A 408 12.48 0.21 -11.76
CA TRP A 408 12.24 -1.23 -11.69
C TRP A 408 12.02 -1.85 -13.07
N ARG A 409 11.12 -1.26 -13.85
CA ARG A 409 10.85 -1.71 -15.22
C ARG A 409 12.10 -1.72 -16.10
N SER A 410 12.90 -0.65 -16.04
CA SER A 410 14.15 -0.56 -16.79
C SER A 410 15.15 -1.62 -16.33
N THR A 411 15.21 -1.90 -15.03
CA THR A 411 16.08 -2.92 -14.45
C THR A 411 15.68 -4.31 -14.94
N LEU A 412 14.40 -4.67 -14.85
CA LEU A 412 13.88 -5.96 -15.29
C LEU A 412 13.98 -6.12 -16.82
N SER A 413 13.62 -5.10 -17.59
CA SER A 413 13.65 -5.14 -19.06
C SER A 413 15.06 -5.32 -19.60
N ARG A 414 16.06 -4.65 -19.01
CA ARG A 414 17.47 -4.80 -19.42
C ARG A 414 18.05 -6.17 -19.07
N LYS A 415 17.36 -6.95 -18.24
CA LYS A 415 17.75 -8.28 -17.78
C LYS A 415 16.87 -9.40 -18.34
N GLY A 416 16.23 -9.14 -19.49
CA GLY A 416 15.52 -10.16 -20.28
C GLY A 416 14.04 -10.33 -19.94
N CYS A 417 13.50 -9.65 -18.92
CA CYS A 417 12.12 -9.84 -18.48
C CYS A 417 11.05 -9.11 -19.30
N PHE A 418 11.40 -8.55 -20.46
CA PHE A 418 10.47 -7.75 -21.27
C PHE A 418 9.21 -8.55 -21.67
N THR A 419 9.37 -9.77 -22.17
CA THR A 419 8.25 -10.63 -22.60
C THR A 419 7.31 -10.95 -21.44
N LEU A 420 7.87 -11.35 -20.30
CA LEU A 420 7.12 -11.68 -19.11
C LEU A 420 6.29 -10.48 -18.61
N MET A 421 6.90 -9.29 -18.56
CA MET A 421 6.23 -8.05 -18.14
C MET A 421 5.06 -7.62 -19.05
N ARG A 422 4.99 -8.09 -20.32
CA ARG A 422 3.83 -7.81 -21.19
C ARG A 422 2.53 -8.39 -20.63
N SER A 423 2.61 -9.43 -19.80
CA SER A 423 1.47 -10.05 -19.12
C SER A 423 0.86 -9.16 -18.01
N GLY A 424 1.38 -7.94 -17.83
CA GLY A 424 0.93 -6.98 -16.84
C GLY A 424 1.35 -7.36 -15.43
N ALA A 425 0.47 -7.13 -14.46
CA ALA A 425 0.75 -7.23 -13.03
C ALA A 425 1.34 -8.59 -12.60
N ASN A 426 0.79 -9.72 -13.07
CA ASN A 426 1.32 -11.05 -12.76
C ASN A 426 2.72 -11.26 -13.34
N GLY A 427 2.95 -10.81 -14.57
CA GLY A 427 4.26 -10.92 -15.22
C GLY A 427 5.32 -10.04 -14.56
N VAL A 428 4.96 -8.80 -14.20
CA VAL A 428 5.85 -7.91 -13.45
C VAL A 428 6.17 -8.47 -12.07
N LEU A 429 5.17 -9.00 -11.34
CA LEU A 429 5.42 -9.64 -10.05
C LEU A 429 6.35 -10.85 -10.19
N GLN A 430 6.06 -11.75 -11.12
CA GLN A 430 6.94 -12.90 -11.41
C GLN A 430 8.36 -12.42 -11.74
N SER A 431 8.52 -11.38 -12.56
CA SER A 431 9.84 -10.81 -12.91
C SER A 431 10.60 -10.30 -11.68
N ILE A 432 9.90 -9.66 -10.72
CA ILE A 432 10.47 -9.21 -9.45
C ILE A 432 10.90 -10.40 -8.58
N LEU A 433 10.07 -11.45 -8.50
CA LEU A 433 10.41 -12.65 -7.71
C LEU A 433 11.67 -13.33 -8.27
N LEU A 434 11.75 -13.46 -9.59
CA LEU A 434 12.92 -14.00 -10.27
C LEU A 434 14.16 -13.13 -10.01
N SER A 435 14.02 -11.81 -10.03
CA SER A 435 15.13 -10.90 -9.75
C SER A 435 15.57 -10.92 -8.29
N ILE A 436 14.65 -11.05 -7.33
CA ILE A 436 14.99 -11.16 -5.89
C ILE A 436 15.73 -12.47 -5.61
N GLY A 437 15.28 -13.59 -6.16
CA GLY A 437 15.89 -14.88 -5.89
C GLY A 437 17.11 -15.20 -6.77
N GLY A 438 17.49 -14.30 -7.70
CA GLY A 438 18.47 -14.65 -8.75
C GLY A 438 18.04 -15.89 -9.53
N ILE A 439 16.73 -16.09 -9.69
CA ILE A 439 16.15 -17.28 -10.29
C ILE A 439 16.10 -17.08 -11.80
N ARG A 440 16.61 -18.06 -12.54
CA ARG A 440 16.69 -18.02 -13.99
C ARG A 440 16.15 -19.30 -14.61
N PHE A 441 15.46 -19.14 -15.73
CA PHE A 441 15.04 -20.23 -16.59
C PHE A 441 16.10 -20.48 -17.66
N ARG A 442 16.60 -21.72 -17.72
CA ARG A 442 17.47 -22.19 -18.80
C ARG A 442 16.90 -23.48 -19.36
N ASN A 443 16.37 -23.42 -20.58
CA ASN A 443 15.68 -24.53 -21.24
C ASN A 443 14.51 -25.07 -20.37
N HIS A 444 14.67 -26.23 -19.75
CA HIS A 444 13.68 -26.86 -18.88
C HIS A 444 14.07 -26.83 -17.39
N HIS A 445 15.12 -26.08 -17.03
CA HIS A 445 15.64 -26.03 -15.67
C HIS A 445 15.35 -24.66 -15.05
N LEU A 446 14.97 -24.68 -13.78
CA LEU A 446 14.93 -23.52 -12.91
C LEU A 446 16.20 -23.55 -12.06
N GLU A 447 17.02 -22.51 -12.16
CA GLU A 447 18.25 -22.39 -11.37
C GLU A 447 18.14 -21.18 -10.44
N MET A 448 18.51 -21.33 -9.17
CA MET A 448 18.63 -20.24 -8.22
C MET A 448 20.10 -19.85 -8.06
N TYR A 449 20.41 -18.57 -8.31
CA TYR A 449 21.77 -18.04 -8.23
C TYR A 449 21.85 -16.96 -7.14
N LEU A 450 22.09 -17.39 -5.90
CA LEU A 450 22.29 -16.52 -4.74
C LEU A 450 23.72 -16.66 -4.20
N ASP A 451 24.31 -15.56 -3.75
CA ASP A 451 25.59 -15.60 -3.03
C ASP A 451 25.33 -16.17 -1.62
N PRO A 452 26.15 -17.09 -1.10
CA PRO A 452 26.02 -17.56 0.28
C PRO A 452 25.92 -16.45 1.34
N LYS A 453 26.50 -15.26 1.08
CA LYS A 453 26.38 -14.09 1.96
C LYS A 453 24.94 -13.54 2.05
N GLU A 454 24.11 -13.81 1.06
CA GLU A 454 22.69 -13.41 1.03
C GLU A 454 21.82 -14.40 1.81
N LEU A 455 22.31 -15.62 2.10
CA LEU A 455 21.58 -16.70 2.76
C LEU A 455 21.73 -16.67 4.30
N HIS A 456 21.56 -15.49 4.90
CA HIS A 456 21.68 -15.29 6.36
C HIS A 456 20.33 -15.05 7.05
N ARG A 457 19.22 -15.13 6.31
CA ARG A 457 17.84 -14.95 6.80
C ARG A 457 16.90 -15.94 6.16
N ASP A 458 15.86 -16.32 6.90
CA ASP A 458 14.80 -17.13 6.33
C ASP A 458 14.10 -16.35 5.22
N MET A 459 13.93 -16.98 4.08
CA MET A 459 13.27 -16.43 2.90
C MET A 459 12.27 -17.44 2.36
N PHE A 460 11.16 -16.97 1.84
CA PHE A 460 10.15 -17.83 1.26
C PHE A 460 9.58 -17.20 0.00
N PHE A 461 9.71 -17.94 -1.11
CA PHE A 461 9.11 -17.64 -2.39
C PHE A 461 7.90 -18.54 -2.58
N ARG A 462 6.75 -17.94 -2.84
CA ARG A 462 5.50 -18.66 -3.05
C ARG A 462 5.02 -18.54 -4.50
N SER A 463 4.48 -19.65 -4.99
CA SER A 463 3.79 -19.81 -6.27
C SER A 463 4.53 -19.17 -7.45
N ILE A 464 5.83 -19.46 -7.60
CA ILE A 464 6.61 -19.08 -8.77
C ILE A 464 6.08 -19.89 -9.96
N ASN A 465 5.67 -19.22 -11.04
CA ASN A 465 5.22 -19.90 -12.24
C ASN A 465 6.35 -20.71 -12.89
N PHE A 466 6.14 -22.02 -13.09
CA PHE A 466 7.06 -22.93 -13.78
C PHE A 466 6.32 -23.67 -14.90
N GLY A 467 6.54 -23.25 -16.15
CA GLY A 467 5.73 -23.73 -17.27
C GLY A 467 4.25 -23.37 -17.11
N LYS A 468 3.36 -24.02 -17.88
CA LYS A 468 1.93 -23.67 -17.94
C LYS A 468 1.08 -24.17 -16.78
N GLN A 469 1.57 -25.13 -16.00
CA GLN A 469 0.73 -25.93 -15.08
C GLN A 469 1.30 -26.07 -13.68
N TYR A 470 2.51 -25.57 -13.41
CA TYR A 470 3.17 -25.80 -12.15
C TYR A 470 3.52 -24.50 -11.45
N HIS A 471 3.37 -24.53 -10.13
CA HIS A 471 3.79 -23.47 -9.24
C HIS A 471 4.80 -24.05 -8.26
N ILE A 472 5.94 -23.38 -8.13
CA ILE A 472 7.05 -23.79 -7.27
C ILE A 472 7.06 -22.90 -6.03
N ASN A 473 7.20 -23.52 -4.86
CA ASN A 473 7.48 -22.85 -3.60
C ASN A 473 8.92 -23.18 -3.18
N ILE A 474 9.67 -22.16 -2.76
CA ILE A 474 11.05 -22.30 -2.31
C ILE A 474 11.15 -21.69 -0.92
N SER A 475 11.49 -22.49 0.08
CA SER A 475 11.83 -22.02 1.42
C SER A 475 13.32 -22.13 1.66
N ILE A 476 13.91 -21.05 2.15
CA ILE A 476 15.27 -21.00 2.63
C ILE A 476 15.17 -20.77 4.13
N THR A 477 15.66 -21.71 4.93
CA THR A 477 15.66 -21.62 6.39
C THR A 477 17.09 -21.64 6.90
N VAL A 478 17.42 -20.76 7.85
CA VAL A 478 18.76 -20.67 8.43
C VAL A 478 18.75 -21.39 9.77
N GLY A 479 19.47 -22.52 9.82
CA GLY A 479 19.62 -23.33 11.02
C GLY A 479 20.42 -22.64 12.12
N HIS A 480 20.40 -23.22 13.32
CA HIS A 480 21.17 -22.72 14.48
C HIS A 480 22.69 -22.75 14.27
N ASP A 481 23.17 -23.54 13.31
CA ASP A 481 24.57 -23.64 12.90
C ASP A 481 24.92 -22.63 11.78
N ASN A 482 24.03 -21.68 11.48
CA ASN A 482 24.12 -20.71 10.40
C ASN A 482 24.24 -21.33 9.00
N ARG A 483 23.78 -22.57 8.83
CA ARG A 483 23.66 -23.18 7.50
C ARG A 483 22.26 -22.94 6.96
N ALA A 484 22.20 -22.49 5.71
CA ALA A 484 20.95 -22.36 4.99
C ALA A 484 20.53 -23.73 4.43
N VAL A 485 19.30 -24.14 4.72
CA VAL A 485 18.62 -25.28 4.12
C VAL A 485 17.62 -24.74 3.11
N ILE A 486 17.62 -25.31 1.90
CA ILE A 486 16.72 -24.92 0.82
C ILE A 486 15.76 -26.07 0.58
N ASP A 487 14.48 -25.86 0.85
CA ASP A 487 13.42 -26.79 0.50
C ASP A 487 12.65 -26.27 -0.71
N VAL A 488 12.33 -27.19 -1.62
CA VAL A 488 11.58 -26.89 -2.84
C VAL A 488 10.37 -27.81 -2.87
N SER A 489 9.20 -27.26 -3.19
CA SER A 489 7.96 -28.03 -3.38
C SER A 489 7.20 -27.52 -4.59
N ILE A 490 6.36 -28.39 -5.15
CA ILE A 490 5.54 -28.11 -6.32
C ILE A 490 4.06 -28.31 -5.98
N ASP A 491 3.22 -27.36 -6.36
CA ASP A 491 1.78 -27.39 -6.07
C ASP A 491 1.03 -28.32 -7.05
N ASN A 492 1.54 -29.54 -7.26
CA ASN A 492 0.91 -30.59 -8.07
C ASN A 492 1.57 -31.95 -7.82
N GLU A 493 0.86 -32.89 -7.17
CA GLU A 493 1.36 -34.24 -6.86
C GLU A 493 1.69 -35.08 -8.11
N ASN A 494 1.09 -34.75 -9.25
CA ASN A 494 1.33 -35.47 -10.51
C ASN A 494 2.50 -34.88 -11.32
N ALA A 495 3.16 -33.83 -10.83
CA ALA A 495 4.28 -33.23 -11.52
C ALA A 495 5.47 -34.21 -11.62
N GLN A 496 6.07 -34.27 -12.80
CA GLN A 496 7.34 -34.98 -13.00
C GLN A 496 8.49 -33.97 -12.90
N ALA A 497 8.67 -33.41 -11.71
CA ALA A 497 9.74 -32.47 -11.41
C ALA A 497 10.79 -33.11 -10.51
N TYR A 498 12.03 -32.69 -10.67
CA TYR A 498 13.17 -33.17 -9.89
C TYR A 498 13.99 -31.97 -9.43
N ALA A 499 14.56 -32.06 -8.23
CA ALA A 499 15.51 -31.11 -7.70
C ALA A 499 16.88 -31.76 -7.55
N CYS A 500 17.93 -30.97 -7.71
CA CYS A 500 19.30 -31.38 -7.46
C CYS A 500 20.07 -30.21 -6.83
N ASP A 501 21.12 -30.55 -6.09
CA ASP A 501 21.99 -29.60 -5.44
C ASP A 501 22.80 -28.76 -6.46
N ALA A 502 23.58 -27.81 -5.97
CA ALA A 502 24.39 -26.93 -6.81
C ALA A 502 25.28 -27.71 -7.78
N GLY A 503 25.06 -27.52 -9.08
CA GLY A 503 25.79 -28.23 -10.14
C GLY A 503 25.30 -29.65 -10.42
N CYS A 504 24.27 -30.13 -9.71
CA CYS A 504 23.63 -31.44 -9.88
C CYS A 504 24.65 -32.59 -9.92
N LEU A 505 25.60 -32.55 -8.98
CA LEU A 505 26.65 -33.56 -8.82
C LEU A 505 26.07 -34.90 -8.34
N ASP A 506 25.06 -34.84 -7.46
CA ASP A 506 24.31 -35.99 -6.99
C ASP A 506 23.07 -36.26 -7.87
N SER A 507 22.55 -37.47 -7.77
CA SER A 507 21.35 -37.86 -8.53
C SER A 507 20.15 -36.99 -8.13
N PRO A 508 19.39 -36.43 -9.10
CA PRO A 508 18.22 -35.62 -8.81
C PRO A 508 17.18 -36.39 -7.98
N THR A 509 16.60 -35.71 -6.99
CA THR A 509 15.52 -36.22 -6.16
C THR A 509 14.18 -35.76 -6.71
N LYS A 510 13.19 -36.64 -6.77
CA LYS A 510 11.85 -36.29 -7.24
C LYS A 510 11.16 -35.38 -6.22
N LEU A 511 10.53 -34.31 -6.71
CA LEU A 511 9.74 -33.35 -5.92
C LEU A 511 8.31 -33.84 -5.66
#